data_AF-A0A534W6A1-F1
#
_entry.id   AF-A0A534W6A1-F1
#
_cell.length_a   1.000
_cell.length_b   1.000
_cell.length_c   1.000
_cell.angle_alpha   90.00
_cell.angle_beta   90.00
_cell.angle_gamma   90.00
#
_symmetry.space_group_name_H-M   'P 1'
#
loop_
_entity.id
_entity.type
_entity.pdbx_description
1 polymer ?
#
loop_
_entity_poly.entity_id
_entity_poly.type
_entity_poly.pdbx_seq_one_letter_code
_entity_poly.pdbx_strand_id
1 'polypeptide(L)' 'MTFDDVEVASDGVILSCRVGKKVVWVPPRRMLPGTTIARTGDRGRLVLSREVALNLGLI' A
#
# COMPACT_ATOMS: atom_id res chain seq x y z
N MET A 1 0.81 -10.63 2.98
CA MET A 1 -0.28 -9.90 3.66
C MET A 1 -1.07 -9.17 2.60
N THR A 2 -2.39 -9.26 2.68
CA THR A 2 -3.30 -8.60 1.73
C THR A 2 -4.11 -7.58 2.51
N PHE A 3 -4.15 -6.36 1.99
CA PHE A 3 -4.96 -5.27 2.49
C PHE A 3 -5.92 -4.86 1.37
N ASP A 4 -7.22 -5.00 1.61
CA ASP A 4 -8.25 -4.51 0.71
C ASP A 4 -8.67 -3.09 1.12
N ASP A 5 -9.39 -2.40 0.24
CA ASP A 5 -9.89 -1.04 0.46
C ASP A 5 -8.79 0.01 0.69
N VAL A 6 -7.63 -0.18 0.06
CA VAL A 6 -6.49 0.73 0.15
C VAL A 6 -6.63 1.85 -0.87
N GLU A 7 -6.58 3.09 -0.41
CA GLU A 7 -6.63 4.30 -1.24
C GLU A 7 -5.24 4.88 -1.43
N VAL A 8 -4.88 5.27 -2.66
CA VAL A 8 -3.64 6.02 -2.93
C VAL A 8 -3.94 7.51 -2.85
N ALA A 9 -3.44 8.16 -1.79
CA ALA A 9 -3.60 9.58 -1.54
C ALA A 9 -2.61 10.45 -2.34
N SER A 10 -1.43 9.91 -2.66
CA SER A 10 -0.41 10.57 -3.48
C SER A 10 0.52 9.53 -4.11
N ASP A 11 0.99 9.80 -5.32
CA ASP A 11 1.93 8.98 -6.08
C ASP A 11 3.18 9.78 -6.48
N GLY A 12 4.24 9.05 -6.82
CA GLY A 12 5.58 9.60 -7.07
C GLY A 12 6.62 8.49 -6.94
N VAL A 13 7.78 8.80 -6.35
CA VAL A 13 8.81 7.78 -6.06
C VAL A 13 8.31 6.76 -5.03
N ILE A 14 7.46 7.20 -4.10
CA ILE A 14 6.85 6.37 -3.05
C ILE A 14 5.35 6.68 -3.01
N LEU A 15 4.52 5.65 -2.88
CA LEU A 15 3.07 5.78 -2.81
C LEU A 15 2.64 6.11 -1.38
N SER A 16 1.81 7.13 -1.21
CA SER A 16 1.09 7.38 0.03
C SER A 16 -0.21 6.59 0.01
N CYS A 17 -0.28 5.51 0.79
CA CYS A 17 -1.44 4.64 0.84
C CYS A 17 -2.18 4.80 2.17
N ARG A 18 -3.50 4.97 2.11
CA ARG A 18 -4.38 4.89 3.26
C ARG A 18 -4.91 3.47 3.39
N VAL A 19 -4.55 2.81 4.49
CA VAL A 19 -5.02 1.46 4.86
C VAL A 19 -5.89 1.62 6.12
N GLY A 20 -7.21 1.56 5.95
CA GLY A 20 -8.14 1.91 7.01
C GLY A 20 -7.91 3.33 7.53
N LYS A 21 -7.48 3.46 8.79
CA LYS A 21 -7.19 4.76 9.43
C LYS A 21 -5.71 5.18 9.36
N LYS A 22 -4.81 4.33 8.85
CA LYS A 22 -3.37 4.59 8.79
C LYS A 22 -2.97 5.08 7.40
N VAL A 23 -2.09 6.06 7.34
CA VAL A 23 -1.41 6.48 6.10
C VAL A 23 0.03 5.99 6.18
N VAL A 24 0.45 5.25 5.16
CA VAL A 24 1.78 4.63 5.07
C VAL A 24 2.44 4.92 3.74
N TRP A 25 3.77 4.98 3.74
CA TRP A 25 4.59 5.19 2.56
C TRP A 25 5.04 3.85 2.00
N VAL A 26 4.51 3.44 0.85
CA VAL A 26 4.76 2.13 0.25
C VAL A 26 5.66 2.29 -0.97
N PRO A 27 6.90 1.78 -0.93
CA PRO A 27 7.74 1.76 -2.12
C PRO A 27 7.14 0.80 -3.16
N PRO A 28 6.90 1.22 -4.43
CA PRO A 28 6.30 0.37 -5.45
C PRO A 28 7.06 -0.97 -5.65
N ARG A 29 8.38 -0.95 -5.49
CA ARG A 29 9.25 -2.14 -5.59
C ARG A 29 9.03 -3.19 -4.50
N ARG A 30 8.32 -2.84 -3.41
CA ARG A 30 7.99 -3.75 -2.31
C ARG A 30 6.57 -4.31 -2.42
N MET A 31 5.78 -3.85 -3.39
CA MET A 31 4.46 -4.38 -3.69
C MET A 31 4.60 -5.74 -4.38
N LEU A 32 3.78 -6.70 -3.96
CA LEU A 32 3.78 -8.05 -4.48
C LEU A 32 2.68 -8.24 -5.54
N PRO A 33 2.78 -9.27 -6.38
CA PRO A 33 1.72 -9.66 -7.31
C PRO A 33 0.35 -9.77 -6.63
N GLY A 34 -0.70 -9.32 -7.32
CA GLY A 34 -2.05 -9.20 -6.78
C GLY A 34 -2.38 -7.82 -6.20
N THR A 35 -1.41 -6.91 -6.13
CA THR A 35 -1.66 -5.47 -5.90
C THR A 35 -2.38 -4.88 -7.11
N THR A 36 -3.42 -4.07 -6.89
CA THR A 36 -4.23 -3.45 -7.94
C THR A 36 -4.21 -1.93 -7.90
N ILE A 37 -3.42 -1.34 -7.01
CA ILE A 37 -3.24 0.12 -6.86
C ILE A 37 -1.84 0.51 -7.33
N ALA A 38 -1.72 1.67 -7.97
CA ALA A 38 -0.45 2.15 -8.53
C ALA A 38 -0.31 3.68 -8.59
N ARG A 39 -1.41 4.44 -8.59
CA ARG A 39 -1.43 5.90 -8.80
C ARG A 39 -2.45 6.61 -7.93
N THR A 40 -2.30 7.92 -7.77
CA THR A 40 -3.22 8.76 -6.99
C THR A 40 -4.65 8.58 -7.45
N GLY A 41 -5.56 8.39 -6.49
CA GLY A 41 -6.98 8.15 -6.74
C GLY A 41 -7.37 6.68 -6.91
N ASP A 42 -6.40 5.77 -7.04
CA ASP A 42 -6.70 4.34 -7.03
C ASP A 42 -7.25 3.92 -5.67
N ARG A 43 -8.25 3.03 -5.69
CA ARG A 43 -8.78 2.34 -4.52
C ARG A 43 -8.87 0.85 -4.81
N GLY A 44 -8.21 0.01 -4.01
CA GLY A 44 -8.15 -1.42 -4.29
C GLY A 44 -7.28 -2.22 -3.33
N ARG A 45 -6.59 -3.22 -3.88
CA ARG A 45 -5.81 -4.19 -3.10
C ARG A 45 -4.34 -3.83 -3.07
N LEU A 46 -3.73 -3.94 -1.89
CA LEU A 46 -2.30 -3.88 -1.67
C LEU A 46 -1.79 -5.20 -1.11
N VAL A 47 -0.80 -5.81 -1.77
CA VAL A 47 -0.16 -7.05 -1.32
C VAL A 47 1.28 -6.76 -0.92
N LEU A 48 1.66 -7.11 0.30
CA LEU A 48 2.99 -6.90 0.87
C LEU A 48 3.53 -8.17 1.53
N SER A 49 4.86 -8.28 1.64
CA SER A 49 5.46 -9.28 2.52
C SER A 49 5.12 -8.99 3.98
N ARG A 50 5.16 -10.02 4.83
CA ARG A 50 4.92 -9.84 6.28
C ARG A 50 5.91 -8.88 6.91
N GLU A 51 7.18 -8.95 6.53
CA GLU A 51 8.24 -8.06 7.00
C GLU A 51 7.92 -6.59 6.68
N VAL A 52 7.53 -6.28 5.43
CA VAL A 52 7.19 -4.91 5.05
C VAL A 52 5.93 -4.43 5.78
N ALA A 53 4.93 -5.28 5.94
CA ALA A 53 3.72 -4.93 6.70
C ALA A 53 4.02 -4.59 8.17
N LEU A 54 4.93 -5.32 8.82
CA LEU A 54 5.40 -5.01 10.18
C LEU A 54 6.18 -3.69 10.23
N ASN A 55 7.10 -3.47 9.29
CA ASN A 55 7.91 -2.25 9.24
C ASN A 55 7.04 -1.00 8.99
N LEU A 56 5.92 -1.14 8.28
CA LEU A 56 4.94 -0.07 8.06
C LEU A 56 3.91 0.03 9.20
N GLY A 57 3.98 -0.83 10.22
CA GLY A 57 3.04 -0.86 11.33
C GLY A 57 1.60 -1.15 10.90
N LEU A 58 1.40 -1.90 9.82
CA LEU A 58 0.07 -2.28 9.33
C LEU A 58 -0.51 -3.48 10.09
N ILE A 59 0.34 -4.22 10.80
CA ILE A 59 0.00 -5.34 11.69
C ILE A 59 0.86 -5.29 12.94
#